data_AF-A0A1J5D5G8-F1
#
_entry.id   AF-A0A1J5D5G8-F1
#
_cell.length_a   1.000
_cell.length_b   1.000
_cell.length_c   1.000
_cell.angle_alpha   90.00
_cell.angle_beta   90.00
_cell.angle_gamma   90.00
#
_symmetry.space_group_name_H-M   'P 1'
#
loop_
_entity.id
_entity.type
_entity.pdbx_description
1 polymer ?
#
loop_
_entity_poly.entity_id
_entity_poly.type
_entity_poly.pdbx_seq_one_letter_code
_entity_poly.pdbx_strand_id
1 'polypeptide(L)'
;MKRLRIITLIAVISGFVSLACLPSIAETAKTSKTSKVDALFQKFLKELNQLEEKYPSDQHAFFQLRNTVNGMFQEAKSASSAPGDSQQSFQASLSRLAPGADPQSGIDLYVTCKNLRDQPLRQELQRIISHQYPVGYQQAQDIIFTKLDNHDGEVECVYTGRKIHTNSEPPATDMNVEHSWPQSQGATGDAKCDLHHLFPTDSHANNIRGSFPFGKVDRPTWEEGGSKFDGGTFEIRSEQKGNTARALFYFSIRYGKQIPNDEEAVLRQWAKEDPPDAGEKDRNDRIENFQHNRNPFIDHPEYADQIADF
;
A
#
# COMPACT_ATOMS: atom_id res chain seq x y z
N MET A 1 10.04 -12.50 30.14
CA MET A 1 8.98 -12.05 29.21
C MET A 1 9.22 -12.43 27.75
N LYS A 2 10.39 -12.17 27.14
CA LYS A 2 10.69 -12.59 25.74
C LYS A 2 10.54 -14.11 25.47
N ARG A 3 10.99 -14.97 26.40
CA ARG A 3 10.85 -16.44 26.26
C ARG A 3 9.40 -16.94 26.31
N LEU A 4 8.52 -16.29 27.07
CA LEU A 4 7.11 -16.69 27.16
C LEU A 4 6.35 -16.34 25.86
N ARG A 5 6.73 -15.25 25.19
CA ARG A 5 6.16 -14.77 23.91
C ARG A 5 6.48 -15.69 22.72
N ILE A 6 7.71 -16.23 22.68
CA ILE A 6 8.13 -17.21 21.66
C ILE A 6 7.42 -18.56 21.87
N ILE A 7 7.22 -18.99 23.12
CA ILE A 7 6.51 -20.23 23.44
C ILE A 7 5.04 -20.16 23.02
N THR A 8 4.37 -19.01 23.19
CA THR A 8 2.98 -18.83 22.74
C THR A 8 2.87 -18.86 21.21
N LEU A 9 3.79 -18.20 20.49
CA LEU A 9 3.81 -18.22 19.03
C LEU A 9 4.11 -19.62 18.47
N ILE A 10 5.08 -20.33 19.07
CA ILE A 10 5.39 -21.73 18.72
C ILE A 10 4.22 -22.66 19.05
N ALA A 11 3.49 -22.44 20.14
CA ALA A 11 2.32 -23.25 20.49
C ALA A 11 1.15 -23.05 19.51
N VAL A 12 0.93 -21.84 19.01
CA VAL A 12 -0.07 -21.54 17.98
C VAL A 12 0.32 -22.21 16.64
N ILE A 13 1.59 -22.12 16.24
CA ILE A 13 2.11 -22.77 15.03
C ILE A 13 2.08 -24.30 15.16
N SER A 14 2.44 -24.85 16.32
CA SER A 14 2.47 -26.30 16.58
C SER A 14 1.08 -26.91 16.66
N GLY A 15 0.08 -26.16 17.17
CA GLY A 15 -1.32 -26.56 17.13
C GLY A 15 -1.87 -26.66 15.70
N PHE A 16 -1.43 -25.78 14.81
CA PHE A 16 -1.81 -25.80 13.39
C PHE A 16 -1.20 -27.00 12.64
N VAL A 17 0.08 -27.32 12.90
CA VAL A 17 0.78 -28.45 12.26
C VAL A 17 0.28 -29.80 12.78
N SER A 18 -0.06 -29.91 14.07
CA SER A 18 -0.48 -31.19 14.68
C SER A 18 -1.88 -31.64 14.26
N LEU A 19 -2.79 -30.71 13.92
CA LEU A 19 -4.12 -31.07 13.41
C LEU A 19 -4.10 -31.48 11.92
N ALA A 20 -3.08 -31.09 11.17
CA ALA A 20 -2.94 -31.43 9.74
C ALA A 20 -2.39 -32.86 9.51
N CYS A 21 -1.80 -33.49 10.53
CA CYS A 21 -1.07 -34.76 10.40
C CYS A 21 -1.73 -35.99 11.07
N LEU A 22 -2.95 -35.88 11.60
CA LEU A 22 -3.65 -37.07 12.12
C LEU A 22 -4.18 -37.94 10.96
N PRO A 23 -3.80 -39.22 10.86
CA PRO A 23 -4.42 -40.13 9.90
C PRO A 23 -5.89 -40.31 10.26
N SER A 24 -6.76 -39.92 9.33
CA SER A 24 -8.22 -40.06 9.43
C SER A 24 -8.58 -41.54 9.52
N ILE A 25 -9.19 -41.96 10.63
CA ILE A 25 -10.10 -43.10 10.57
C ILE A 25 -11.23 -42.67 9.63
N ALA A 26 -11.48 -43.49 8.62
CA ALA A 26 -12.34 -43.18 7.50
C ALA A 26 -13.80 -43.07 7.93
N GLU A 27 -14.49 -42.02 7.47
CA GLU A 27 -15.89 -42.12 7.07
C GLU A 27 -16.32 -40.90 6.23
N THR A 28 -16.67 -41.21 4.98
CA THR A 28 -17.67 -40.55 4.11
C THR A 28 -18.04 -39.08 4.36
N ALA A 29 -17.41 -38.16 3.62
CA ALA A 29 -18.05 -36.95 3.06
C ALA A 29 -17.08 -36.19 2.14
N LYS A 30 -17.19 -36.38 0.81
CA LYS A 30 -16.43 -35.61 -0.20
C LYS A 30 -16.83 -34.12 -0.29
N THR A 31 -17.73 -33.65 0.59
CA THR A 31 -18.17 -32.24 0.70
C THR A 31 -17.71 -31.53 1.99
N SER A 32 -16.82 -32.14 2.80
CA SER A 32 -16.55 -31.70 4.19
C SER A 32 -15.14 -31.14 4.48
N LYS A 33 -14.15 -31.34 3.59
CA LYS A 33 -12.75 -30.97 3.90
C LYS A 33 -12.40 -29.51 3.58
N THR A 34 -12.84 -28.99 2.44
CA THR A 34 -12.54 -27.62 2.00
C THR A 34 -13.17 -26.57 2.92
N SER A 35 -14.42 -26.79 3.36
CA SER A 35 -15.14 -25.86 4.25
C SER A 35 -14.53 -25.75 5.64
N LYS A 36 -13.90 -26.83 6.16
CA LYS A 36 -13.21 -26.80 7.45
C LYS A 36 -11.88 -26.05 7.38
N VAL A 37 -11.14 -26.18 6.28
CA VAL A 37 -9.88 -25.42 6.06
C VAL A 37 -10.17 -23.93 5.92
N ASP A 38 -11.23 -23.58 5.18
CA ASP A 38 -11.73 -22.21 5.08
C ASP A 38 -12.11 -21.62 6.46
N ALA A 39 -12.87 -22.38 7.27
CA ALA A 39 -13.28 -21.94 8.61
C ALA A 39 -12.09 -21.74 9.57
N LEU A 40 -11.08 -22.62 9.49
CA LEU A 40 -9.86 -22.50 10.31
C LEU A 40 -9.01 -21.30 9.89
N PHE A 41 -8.90 -21.05 8.59
CA PHE A 41 -8.20 -19.88 8.07
C PHE A 41 -8.87 -18.57 8.48
N GLN A 42 -10.21 -18.48 8.40
CA GLN A 42 -10.96 -17.31 8.87
C GLN A 42 -10.82 -17.10 10.38
N LYS A 43 -10.83 -18.18 11.17
CA LYS A 43 -10.58 -18.09 12.62
C LYS A 43 -9.17 -17.58 12.92
N PHE A 44 -8.17 -18.06 12.18
CA PHE A 44 -6.79 -17.60 12.31
C PHE A 44 -6.64 -16.11 12.01
N LEU A 45 -7.19 -15.63 10.88
CA LEU A 45 -7.14 -14.21 10.54
C LEU A 45 -7.81 -13.33 11.61
N LYS A 46 -8.94 -13.80 12.17
CA LYS A 46 -9.60 -13.10 13.28
C LYS A 46 -8.71 -13.00 14.53
N GLU A 47 -8.04 -14.08 14.92
CA GLU A 47 -7.13 -14.07 16.08
C GLU A 47 -5.86 -13.24 15.79
N LEU A 48 -5.35 -13.28 14.56
CA LEU A 48 -4.21 -12.46 14.13
C LEU A 48 -4.53 -10.97 14.21
N ASN A 49 -5.71 -10.55 13.75
CA ASN A 49 -6.15 -9.15 13.85
C ASN A 49 -6.27 -8.70 15.32
N GLN A 50 -6.78 -9.54 16.21
CA GLN A 50 -6.82 -9.24 17.65
C GLN A 50 -5.42 -9.10 18.27
N LEU A 51 -4.44 -9.85 17.76
CA LEU A 51 -3.04 -9.74 18.20
C LEU A 51 -2.37 -8.48 17.65
N GLU A 52 -2.66 -8.10 16.40
CA GLU A 52 -2.19 -6.85 15.78
C GLU A 52 -2.70 -5.63 16.54
N GLU A 53 -3.99 -5.60 16.90
CA GLU A 53 -4.59 -4.55 17.74
C GLU A 53 -3.91 -4.46 19.11
N LYS A 54 -3.53 -5.61 19.68
CA LYS A 54 -2.93 -5.70 21.02
C LYS A 54 -1.44 -5.39 21.04
N TYR A 55 -0.73 -5.62 19.95
CA TYR A 55 0.73 -5.49 19.85
C TYR A 55 1.14 -4.69 18.59
N PRO A 56 0.77 -3.41 18.49
CA PRO A 56 1.01 -2.59 17.30
C PRO A 56 2.50 -2.40 16.97
N SER A 57 3.42 -2.59 17.93
CA SER A 57 4.86 -2.53 17.67
C SER A 57 5.42 -3.75 16.91
N ASP A 58 4.66 -4.83 16.82
CA ASP A 58 5.11 -6.12 16.26
C ASP A 58 4.53 -6.39 14.86
N GLN A 59 4.01 -5.35 14.19
CA GLN A 59 3.32 -5.43 12.88
C GLN A 59 4.10 -6.17 11.79
N HIS A 60 5.42 -5.96 11.69
CA HIS A 60 6.24 -6.67 10.71
C HIS A 60 6.19 -8.19 10.91
N ALA A 61 6.21 -8.66 12.17
CA ALA A 61 6.11 -10.09 12.46
C ALA A 61 4.73 -10.65 12.12
N PHE A 62 3.66 -9.86 12.34
CA PHE A 62 2.30 -10.26 11.97
C PHE A 62 2.08 -10.28 10.45
N PHE A 63 2.67 -9.33 9.71
CA PHE A 63 2.67 -9.35 8.25
C PHE A 63 3.35 -10.59 7.69
N GLN A 64 4.56 -10.93 8.17
CA GLN A 64 5.27 -12.15 7.77
C GLN A 64 4.44 -13.41 8.08
N LEU A 65 3.80 -13.45 9.23
CA LEU A 65 2.94 -14.54 9.65
C LEU A 65 1.68 -14.65 8.77
N ARG A 66 1.05 -13.52 8.43
CA ARG A 66 -0.10 -13.45 7.52
C ARG A 66 0.27 -14.02 6.15
N ASN A 67 1.40 -13.58 5.60
CA ASN A 67 1.88 -14.05 4.29
C ASN A 67 2.19 -15.55 4.29
N THR A 68 2.85 -16.03 5.35
CA THR A 68 3.18 -17.47 5.50
C THR A 68 1.91 -18.33 5.53
N VAL A 69 0.93 -17.95 6.35
CA VAL A 69 -0.31 -18.74 6.49
C VAL A 69 -1.19 -18.64 5.24
N ASN A 70 -1.21 -17.49 4.56
CA ASN A 70 -1.88 -17.34 3.26
C ASN A 70 -1.29 -18.29 2.22
N GLY A 71 0.05 -18.39 2.14
CA GLY A 71 0.75 -19.34 1.26
C GLY A 71 0.34 -20.78 1.52
N MET A 72 0.41 -21.23 2.78
CA MET A 72 0.03 -22.59 3.19
C MET A 72 -1.44 -22.90 2.87
N PHE A 73 -2.33 -21.92 3.04
CA PHE A 73 -3.76 -22.08 2.74
C PHE A 73 -4.02 -22.28 1.24
N GLN A 74 -3.34 -21.53 0.37
CA GLN A 74 -3.47 -21.71 -1.07
C GLN A 74 -2.91 -23.06 -1.54
N GLU A 75 -1.78 -23.50 -0.98
CA GLU A 75 -1.23 -24.84 -1.23
C GLU A 75 -2.24 -25.92 -0.83
N ALA A 76 -2.84 -25.83 0.35
CA ALA A 76 -3.86 -26.77 0.81
C ALA A 76 -5.10 -26.80 -0.09
N LYS A 77 -5.51 -25.66 -0.67
CA LYS A 77 -6.59 -25.60 -1.67
C LYS A 77 -6.19 -26.26 -2.98
N SER A 78 -4.97 -26.02 -3.48
CA SER A 78 -4.47 -26.65 -4.71
C SER A 78 -4.20 -28.15 -4.59
N ALA A 79 -3.81 -28.64 -3.41
CA ALA A 79 -3.62 -30.07 -3.15
C ALA A 79 -4.94 -30.86 -3.09
N SER A 80 -6.08 -30.15 -2.96
CA SER A 80 -7.41 -30.77 -2.97
C SER A 80 -7.96 -31.03 -4.39
N SER A 81 -7.26 -30.59 -5.46
CA SER A 81 -7.78 -30.59 -6.83
C SER A 81 -7.08 -31.49 -7.86
N ALA A 82 -5.98 -32.22 -7.57
CA ALA A 82 -5.42 -33.19 -8.53
C ALA A 82 -4.55 -34.32 -7.89
N PRO A 83 -4.62 -35.58 -8.37
CA PRO A 83 -3.77 -36.67 -7.90
C PRO A 83 -2.51 -36.84 -8.77
N GLY A 84 -1.34 -37.00 -8.13
CA GLY A 84 -0.37 -38.00 -8.62
C GLY A 84 1.07 -37.62 -8.98
N ASP A 85 1.54 -36.37 -8.87
CA ASP A 85 2.91 -36.02 -9.35
C ASP A 85 3.75 -35.15 -8.40
N SER A 86 3.34 -35.07 -7.13
CA SER A 86 3.81 -34.04 -6.18
C SER A 86 5.13 -34.35 -5.45
N GLN A 87 5.72 -35.54 -5.59
CA GLN A 87 6.96 -35.86 -4.87
C GLN A 87 8.23 -35.36 -5.58
N GLN A 88 8.24 -35.35 -6.92
CA GLN A 88 9.40 -34.89 -7.69
C GLN A 88 9.45 -33.35 -7.78
N SER A 89 8.29 -32.68 -7.71
CA SER A 89 8.19 -31.22 -7.62
C SER A 89 8.54 -30.69 -6.23
N PHE A 90 8.27 -31.46 -5.17
CA PHE A 90 8.65 -31.10 -3.79
C PHE A 90 10.17 -30.94 -3.63
N GLN A 91 10.97 -31.88 -4.18
CA GLN A 91 12.44 -31.77 -4.16
C GLN A 91 12.98 -30.65 -5.07
N ALA A 92 12.34 -30.42 -6.22
CA ALA A 92 12.72 -29.33 -7.13
C ALA A 92 12.41 -27.93 -6.54
N SER A 93 11.33 -27.79 -5.76
CA SER A 93 10.96 -26.55 -5.07
C SER A 93 11.81 -26.29 -3.82
N LEU A 94 12.18 -27.34 -3.07
CA LEU A 94 13.15 -27.23 -1.98
C LEU A 94 14.55 -26.83 -2.47
N SER A 95 14.90 -27.19 -3.72
CA SER A 95 16.15 -26.77 -4.35
C SER A 95 16.16 -25.28 -4.72
N ARG A 96 14.99 -24.64 -4.80
CA ARG A 96 14.84 -23.18 -4.98
C ARG A 96 14.86 -22.41 -3.66
N LEU A 97 14.84 -23.10 -2.51
CA LEU A 97 15.03 -22.51 -1.18
C LEU A 97 16.51 -22.50 -0.75
N ALA A 98 17.42 -22.48 -1.74
CA ALA A 98 18.85 -22.29 -1.47
C ALA A 98 19.07 -20.98 -0.69
N PRO A 99 20.07 -20.92 0.22
CA PRO A 99 20.44 -19.68 0.88
C PRO A 99 20.74 -18.60 -0.17
N GLY A 100 19.89 -17.58 -0.26
CA GLY A 100 19.97 -16.52 -1.28
C GLY A 100 18.83 -16.46 -2.29
N ALA A 101 17.80 -17.31 -2.19
CA ALA A 101 16.57 -17.14 -2.96
C ALA A 101 15.66 -16.05 -2.37
N ASP A 102 15.12 -15.20 -3.23
CA ASP A 102 14.33 -14.00 -2.90
C ASP A 102 13.04 -14.32 -2.10
N PRO A 103 12.90 -13.83 -0.86
CA PRO A 103 11.71 -14.01 -0.02
C PRO A 103 10.42 -13.35 -0.56
N GLN A 104 10.49 -12.56 -1.64
CA GLN A 104 9.37 -11.75 -2.16
C GLN A 104 8.36 -12.50 -3.03
N SER A 105 8.55 -13.77 -3.40
CA SER A 105 7.60 -14.46 -4.31
C SER A 105 6.29 -14.93 -3.65
N GLY A 106 5.81 -14.20 -2.64
CA GLY A 106 4.51 -14.38 -2.01
C GLY A 106 3.36 -14.12 -2.97
N ILE A 107 2.15 -14.56 -2.62
CA ILE A 107 0.94 -14.44 -3.46
C ILE A 107 0.79 -13.01 -3.99
N ASP A 108 0.81 -12.87 -5.32
CA ASP A 108 0.58 -11.59 -6.01
C ASP A 108 -0.80 -11.03 -5.63
N LEU A 109 -0.81 -9.92 -4.88
CA LEU A 109 -2.01 -9.21 -4.44
C LEU A 109 -2.94 -8.86 -5.61
N TYR A 110 -2.37 -8.68 -6.80
CA TYR A 110 -3.05 -8.23 -8.00
C TYR A 110 -3.31 -9.36 -9.01
N VAL A 111 -3.16 -10.62 -8.61
CA VAL A 111 -3.40 -11.78 -9.50
C VAL A 111 -4.78 -11.76 -10.17
N THR A 112 -5.80 -11.23 -9.47
CA THR A 112 -7.18 -11.09 -9.98
C THR A 112 -7.35 -9.93 -10.97
N CYS A 113 -6.41 -8.99 -11.00
CA CYS A 113 -6.37 -7.89 -11.98
C CYS A 113 -5.86 -8.34 -13.35
N LYS A 114 -5.29 -9.55 -13.45
CA LYS A 114 -4.71 -10.07 -14.68
C LYS A 114 -5.71 -10.04 -15.84
N ASN A 115 -5.30 -9.39 -16.94
CA ASN A 115 -6.09 -9.19 -18.16
C ASN A 115 -7.36 -8.34 -18.01
N LEU A 116 -7.61 -7.72 -16.85
CA LEU A 116 -8.67 -6.74 -16.70
C LEU A 116 -8.23 -5.41 -17.31
N ARG A 117 -9.20 -4.64 -17.80
CA ARG A 117 -9.01 -3.26 -18.29
C ARG A 117 -10.21 -2.43 -17.87
N ASP A 118 -10.06 -1.11 -17.92
CA ASP A 118 -11.14 -0.13 -17.76
C ASP A 118 -12.02 -0.42 -16.54
N GLN A 119 -13.35 -0.42 -16.69
CA GLN A 119 -14.29 -0.60 -15.58
C GLN A 119 -14.06 -1.91 -14.78
N PRO A 120 -13.88 -3.09 -15.39
CA PRO A 120 -13.49 -4.29 -14.66
C PRO A 120 -12.24 -4.12 -13.80
N LEU A 121 -11.18 -3.50 -14.33
CA LEU A 121 -9.94 -3.28 -13.58
C LEU A 121 -10.15 -2.26 -12.46
N ARG A 122 -10.86 -1.15 -12.72
CA ARG A 122 -11.21 -0.13 -11.71
C ARG A 122 -11.93 -0.75 -10.52
N GLN A 123 -12.95 -1.58 -10.78
CA GLN A 123 -13.74 -2.24 -9.73
C GLN A 123 -12.90 -3.20 -8.89
N GLU A 124 -12.05 -3.99 -9.54
CA GLU A 124 -11.20 -4.95 -8.83
C GLU A 124 -10.11 -4.25 -8.00
N LEU A 125 -9.48 -3.21 -8.54
CA LEU A 125 -8.53 -2.39 -7.80
C LEU A 125 -9.21 -1.70 -6.61
N GLN A 126 -10.39 -1.09 -6.82
CA GLN A 126 -11.16 -0.49 -5.73
C GLN A 126 -11.49 -1.52 -4.64
N ARG A 127 -11.88 -2.74 -5.02
CA ARG A 127 -12.13 -3.83 -4.07
C ARG A 127 -10.89 -4.13 -3.24
N ILE A 128 -9.72 -4.27 -3.86
CA ILE A 128 -8.44 -4.55 -3.19
C ILE A 128 -8.07 -3.43 -2.21
N ILE A 129 -8.18 -2.16 -2.63
CA ILE A 129 -7.66 -1.03 -1.85
C ILE A 129 -8.67 -0.39 -0.89
N SER A 130 -9.94 -0.79 -0.96
CA SER A 130 -11.02 -0.23 -0.14
C SER A 130 -10.86 -0.45 1.36
N HIS A 131 -10.10 -1.46 1.76
CA HIS A 131 -9.92 -1.84 3.16
C HIS A 131 -8.69 -1.12 3.71
N GLN A 132 -8.92 -0.04 4.45
CA GLN A 132 -7.86 0.69 5.16
C GLN A 132 -8.12 0.70 6.65
N TYR A 133 -7.05 0.78 7.43
CA TYR A 133 -7.10 1.20 8.82
C TYR A 133 -6.99 2.74 8.89
N PRO A 134 -8.05 3.44 9.32
CA PRO A 134 -8.03 4.90 9.36
C PRO A 134 -7.14 5.35 10.53
N VAL A 135 -5.90 5.74 10.22
CA VAL A 135 -4.92 6.17 11.23
C VAL A 135 -5.38 7.41 12.03
N GLY A 136 -6.27 8.22 11.46
CA GLY A 136 -6.76 9.46 12.04
C GLY A 136 -5.89 10.67 11.70
N TYR A 137 -6.49 11.85 11.69
CA TYR A 137 -5.86 13.05 11.11
C TYR A 137 -4.57 13.49 11.82
N GLN A 138 -4.61 13.61 13.15
CA GLN A 138 -3.41 14.02 13.90
C GLN A 138 -2.30 12.97 13.83
N GLN A 139 -2.67 11.70 13.86
CA GLN A 139 -1.72 10.60 13.78
C GLN A 139 -1.08 10.49 12.39
N ALA A 140 -1.82 10.82 11.31
CA ALA A 140 -1.26 10.87 9.97
C ALA A 140 -0.15 11.91 9.86
N GLN A 141 -0.35 13.12 10.41
CA GLN A 141 0.66 14.17 10.43
C GLN A 141 1.89 13.74 11.24
N ASP A 142 1.67 13.17 12.44
CA ASP A 142 2.76 12.62 13.27
C ASP A 142 3.54 11.54 12.52
N ILE A 143 2.86 10.61 11.84
CA ILE A 143 3.50 9.57 11.03
C ILE A 143 4.36 10.19 9.93
N ILE A 144 3.85 11.17 9.18
CA ILE A 144 4.59 11.81 8.08
C ILE A 144 5.91 12.41 8.58
N PHE A 145 5.86 13.23 9.64
CA PHE A 145 7.02 13.98 10.10
C PHE A 145 7.98 13.22 11.01
N THR A 146 7.56 12.10 11.63
CA THR A 146 8.42 11.35 12.57
C THR A 146 8.85 9.99 12.06
N LYS A 147 8.12 9.45 11.09
CA LYS A 147 8.34 8.10 10.56
C LYS A 147 8.43 8.16 9.05
N LEU A 148 7.31 8.27 8.36
CA LEU A 148 7.15 7.96 6.94
C LEU A 148 8.09 8.76 6.02
N ASP A 149 8.12 10.08 6.14
CA ASP A 149 8.92 10.95 5.27
C ASP A 149 10.11 11.58 6.01
N ASN A 150 10.45 11.02 7.18
CA ASN A 150 11.59 11.42 7.99
C ASN A 150 12.73 10.41 7.82
N HIS A 151 13.83 10.87 7.24
CA HIS A 151 15.03 10.09 6.99
C HIS A 151 16.15 10.67 7.84
N ASP A 152 16.53 9.95 8.90
CA ASP A 152 17.60 10.35 9.83
C ASP A 152 17.43 11.75 10.45
N GLY A 153 16.18 12.12 10.76
CA GLY A 153 15.82 13.42 11.33
C GLY A 153 15.59 14.51 10.30
N GLU A 154 15.68 14.20 9.01
CA GLU A 154 15.49 15.15 7.91
C GLU A 154 14.17 14.85 7.16
N VAL A 155 13.39 15.91 6.90
CA VAL A 155 12.15 15.84 6.09
C VAL A 155 12.30 16.80 4.92
N GLU A 156 12.04 16.33 3.70
CA GLU A 156 12.09 17.13 2.47
C GLU A 156 10.69 17.56 2.01
N CYS A 157 10.53 18.84 1.69
CA CYS A 157 9.34 19.37 1.06
C CYS A 157 9.19 18.85 -0.37
N VAL A 158 8.04 18.24 -0.67
CA VAL A 158 7.79 17.68 -2.01
C VAL A 158 7.66 18.73 -3.13
N TYR A 159 7.32 19.98 -2.79
CA TYR A 159 7.19 21.06 -3.78
C TYR A 159 8.47 21.86 -4.01
N THR A 160 9.26 22.12 -2.96
CA THR A 160 10.40 23.04 -3.06
C THR A 160 11.76 22.34 -2.90
N GLY A 161 11.78 21.09 -2.45
CA GLY A 161 13.01 20.42 -2.05
C GLY A 161 13.67 20.99 -0.80
N ARG A 162 13.02 21.97 -0.16
CA ARG A 162 13.50 22.51 1.11
C ARG A 162 13.46 21.42 2.17
N LYS A 163 14.58 21.22 2.84
CA LYS A 163 14.71 20.24 3.91
C LYS A 163 14.69 20.91 5.27
N ILE A 164 14.09 20.24 6.24
CA ILE A 164 14.13 20.63 7.65
C ILE A 164 14.62 19.48 8.50
N HIS A 165 15.25 19.81 9.63
CA HIS A 165 15.58 18.84 10.65
C HIS A 165 14.49 18.83 11.72
N THR A 166 13.85 17.69 11.93
CA THR A 166 12.82 17.53 12.97
C THR A 166 12.73 16.09 13.46
N ASN A 167 12.31 15.92 14.72
CA ASN A 167 11.94 14.62 15.31
C ASN A 167 10.48 14.61 15.81
N SER A 168 9.72 15.65 15.46
CA SER A 168 8.31 15.85 15.80
C SER A 168 7.60 16.55 14.65
N GLU A 169 6.28 16.72 14.76
CA GLU A 169 5.57 17.65 13.90
C GLU A 169 6.17 19.06 14.03
N PRO A 170 6.63 19.69 12.93
CA PRO A 170 7.15 21.05 12.93
C PRO A 170 6.00 22.06 13.10
N PRO A 171 6.29 23.33 13.42
CA PRO A 171 5.27 24.37 13.37
C PRO A 171 4.61 24.41 11.98
N ALA A 172 3.27 24.38 11.93
CA ALA A 172 2.53 24.37 10.66
C ALA A 172 2.77 25.61 9.77
N THR A 173 3.33 26.68 10.34
CA THR A 173 3.77 27.89 9.63
C THR A 173 5.13 27.72 8.94
N ASP A 174 5.85 26.64 9.21
CA ASP A 174 7.14 26.30 8.61
C ASP A 174 6.95 25.18 7.57
N MET A 175 6.45 24.02 8.02
CA MET A 175 6.13 22.88 7.16
C MET A 175 4.82 22.23 7.64
N ASN A 176 3.98 21.81 6.71
CA ASN A 176 2.70 21.18 6.99
C ASN A 176 2.46 20.01 6.03
N VAL A 177 1.29 19.38 6.12
CA VAL A 177 0.93 18.27 5.24
C VAL A 177 0.08 18.79 4.10
N GLU A 178 0.51 18.48 2.88
CA GLU A 178 -0.25 18.69 1.66
C GLU A 178 -1.25 17.57 1.43
N HIS A 179 -2.46 17.94 1.02
CA HIS A 179 -3.47 17.04 0.49
C HIS A 179 -3.45 17.11 -1.04
N SER A 180 -2.75 16.18 -1.69
CA SER A 180 -2.63 16.18 -3.16
C SER A 180 -4.00 16.19 -3.84
N TRP A 181 -5.00 15.52 -3.26
CA TRP A 181 -6.40 15.78 -3.57
C TRP A 181 -6.98 16.81 -2.57
N PRO A 182 -7.41 18.01 -2.99
CA PRO A 182 -7.83 19.03 -2.03
C PRO A 182 -9.01 18.61 -1.16
N GLN A 183 -8.99 18.97 0.13
CA GLN A 183 -10.12 18.74 1.05
C GLN A 183 -11.41 19.42 0.56
N SER A 184 -11.28 20.61 -0.04
CA SER A 184 -12.38 21.35 -0.67
C SER A 184 -13.04 20.59 -1.83
N GLN A 185 -12.33 19.61 -2.41
CA GLN A 185 -12.78 18.76 -3.52
C GLN A 185 -13.12 17.34 -3.09
N GLY A 186 -13.30 17.10 -1.78
CA GLY A 186 -13.86 15.86 -1.27
C GLY A 186 -12.88 14.89 -0.62
N ALA A 187 -11.66 15.32 -0.27
CA ALA A 187 -10.79 14.58 0.66
C ALA A 187 -11.28 14.74 2.11
N THR A 188 -12.45 14.17 2.39
CA THR A 188 -13.13 14.19 3.71
C THR A 188 -13.25 12.78 4.28
N GLY A 189 -13.50 12.69 5.60
CA GLY A 189 -13.56 11.40 6.30
C GLY A 189 -12.22 10.67 6.25
N ASP A 190 -12.26 9.38 5.90
CA ASP A 190 -11.10 8.50 5.74
C ASP A 190 -10.07 9.04 4.73
N ALA A 191 -10.52 9.70 3.67
CA ALA A 191 -9.64 10.30 2.67
C ALA A 191 -8.76 11.40 3.27
N LYS A 192 -9.23 12.11 4.31
CA LYS A 192 -8.48 13.21 4.93
C LYS A 192 -7.17 12.75 5.60
N CYS A 193 -7.09 11.48 6.00
CA CYS A 193 -5.96 10.89 6.71
C CYS A 193 -5.27 9.75 5.94
N ASP A 194 -5.56 9.59 4.65
CA ASP A 194 -4.97 8.53 3.82
C ASP A 194 -3.54 8.89 3.40
N LEU A 195 -2.56 8.14 3.90
CA LEU A 195 -1.14 8.45 3.71
C LEU A 195 -0.66 8.37 2.24
N HIS A 196 -1.42 7.72 1.34
CA HIS A 196 -1.05 7.58 -0.07
C HIS A 196 -1.11 8.87 -0.87
N HIS A 197 -1.77 9.92 -0.35
CA HIS A 197 -1.90 11.22 -1.02
C HIS A 197 -1.46 12.42 -0.17
N LEU A 198 -0.94 12.15 1.04
CA LEU A 198 -0.45 13.15 1.97
C LEU A 198 1.06 13.26 1.90
N PHE A 199 1.60 14.48 1.84
CA PHE A 199 3.03 14.70 1.69
C PHE A 199 3.53 15.89 2.53
N PRO A 200 4.76 15.85 3.07
CA PRO A 200 5.35 17.00 3.76
C PRO A 200 5.63 18.13 2.79
N THR A 201 5.16 19.33 3.11
CA THR A 201 5.27 20.50 2.22
C THR A 201 5.56 21.77 3.00
N ASP A 202 6.44 22.61 2.45
CA ASP A 202 6.68 23.96 2.94
C ASP A 202 5.35 24.73 2.99
N SER A 203 5.07 25.38 4.11
CA SER A 203 3.74 25.96 4.33
C SER A 203 3.40 27.06 3.32
N HIS A 204 4.40 27.80 2.81
CA HIS A 204 4.18 28.85 1.83
C HIS A 204 3.85 28.28 0.46
N ALA A 205 4.64 27.30 0.01
CA ALA A 205 4.38 26.59 -1.24
C ALA A 205 3.02 25.86 -1.22
N ASN A 206 2.65 25.26 -0.09
CA ASN A 206 1.34 24.62 0.07
C ASN A 206 0.19 25.66 -0.06
N ASN A 207 0.33 26.82 0.59
CA ASN A 207 -0.65 27.90 0.48
C ASN A 207 -0.79 28.43 -0.97
N ILE A 208 0.31 28.51 -1.72
CA ILE A 208 0.30 28.91 -3.14
C ILE A 208 -0.41 27.86 -3.99
N ARG A 209 -0.12 26.58 -3.79
CA ARG A 209 -0.80 25.48 -4.48
C ARG A 209 -2.31 25.53 -4.24
N GLY A 210 -2.73 25.75 -2.99
CA GLY A 210 -4.14 25.89 -2.62
C GLY A 210 -5.00 24.69 -3.04
N SER A 211 -5.94 24.92 -3.97
CA SER A 211 -6.75 23.86 -4.59
C SER A 211 -6.73 23.97 -6.12
N PHE A 212 -5.68 24.58 -6.66
CA PHE A 212 -5.52 24.75 -8.11
C PHE A 212 -5.16 23.41 -8.75
N PRO A 213 -5.63 23.15 -9.99
CA PRO A 213 -5.30 21.94 -10.71
C PRO A 213 -3.80 21.84 -10.98
N PHE A 214 -3.32 20.61 -11.04
CA PHE A 214 -1.98 20.36 -11.54
C PHE A 214 -1.94 20.49 -13.06
N GLY A 215 -0.86 21.06 -13.57
CA GLY A 215 -0.69 21.29 -14.99
C GLY A 215 0.69 21.83 -15.33
N LYS A 216 0.93 22.08 -16.61
CA LYS A 216 2.19 22.68 -17.08
C LYS A 216 2.11 24.21 -16.96
N VAL A 217 3.19 24.83 -16.47
CA VAL A 217 3.28 26.29 -16.30
C VAL A 217 4.42 26.83 -17.16
N ASP A 218 4.06 27.53 -18.24
CA ASP A 218 5.03 28.15 -19.15
C ASP A 218 5.49 29.55 -18.68
N ARG A 219 4.63 30.28 -17.95
CA ARG A 219 4.89 31.66 -17.50
C ARG A 219 4.56 31.82 -16.00
N PRO A 220 5.46 31.38 -15.11
CA PRO A 220 5.19 31.41 -13.68
C PRO A 220 5.11 32.84 -13.13
N THR A 221 4.21 33.04 -12.17
CA THR A 221 4.19 34.16 -11.24
C THR A 221 4.91 33.82 -9.92
N TRP A 222 5.07 32.53 -9.63
CA TRP A 222 5.91 32.01 -8.56
C TRP A 222 6.66 30.75 -9.04
N GLU A 223 7.92 30.59 -8.61
CA GLU A 223 8.74 29.42 -8.91
C GLU A 223 9.76 29.19 -7.78
N GLU A 224 9.82 27.96 -7.27
CA GLU A 224 10.76 27.56 -6.22
C GLU A 224 11.03 26.06 -6.29
N GLY A 225 12.30 25.65 -6.18
CA GLY A 225 12.67 24.23 -6.17
C GLY A 225 12.31 23.44 -7.44
N GLY A 226 11.96 24.13 -8.52
CA GLY A 226 11.47 23.54 -9.77
C GLY A 226 9.95 23.46 -9.88
N SER A 227 9.20 23.69 -8.80
CA SER A 227 7.75 23.87 -8.88
C SER A 227 7.40 25.29 -9.31
N LYS A 228 6.28 25.43 -10.01
CA LYS A 228 5.84 26.68 -10.63
C LYS A 228 4.35 26.90 -10.42
N PHE A 229 3.94 28.17 -10.36
CA PHE A 229 2.54 28.56 -10.29
C PHE A 229 2.31 29.81 -11.14
N ASP A 230 1.21 29.88 -11.88
CA ASP A 230 0.87 31.02 -12.76
C ASP A 230 -0.32 31.87 -12.29
N GLY A 231 -0.96 31.50 -11.18
CA GLY A 231 -2.21 32.13 -10.71
C GLY A 231 -3.45 31.26 -10.88
N GLY A 232 -3.35 30.15 -11.62
CA GLY A 232 -4.46 29.20 -11.82
C GLY A 232 -4.04 27.74 -11.96
N THR A 233 -2.76 27.44 -12.19
CA THR A 233 -2.22 26.11 -12.42
C THR A 233 -0.92 25.93 -11.63
N PHE A 234 -0.75 24.77 -11.02
CA PHE A 234 0.47 24.41 -10.29
C PHE A 234 1.25 23.30 -11.04
N GLU A 235 2.48 23.58 -11.44
CA GLU A 235 3.40 22.57 -11.97
C GLU A 235 4.33 22.13 -10.85
N ILE A 236 4.35 20.83 -10.54
CA ILE A 236 5.24 20.29 -9.50
C ILE A 236 6.65 20.08 -10.09
N ARG A 237 7.68 20.22 -9.26
CA ARG A 237 9.07 19.84 -9.59
C ARG A 237 9.18 18.42 -10.15
N SER A 238 10.16 18.20 -11.00
CA SER A 238 10.26 16.97 -11.81
C SER A 238 10.32 15.68 -11.00
N GLU A 239 10.96 15.70 -9.84
CA GLU A 239 11.20 14.53 -8.97
C GLU A 239 9.96 14.07 -8.19
N GLN A 240 8.85 14.81 -8.25
CA GLN A 240 7.61 14.49 -7.54
C GLN A 240 6.42 14.30 -8.51
N LYS A 241 6.62 14.59 -9.81
CA LYS A 241 5.57 14.57 -10.83
C LYS A 241 4.85 13.22 -10.90
N GLY A 242 5.61 12.13 -10.95
CA GLY A 242 5.09 10.77 -11.02
C GLY A 242 4.41 10.33 -9.73
N ASN A 243 5.02 10.65 -8.59
CA ASN A 243 4.48 10.33 -7.27
C ASN A 243 3.10 10.97 -7.07
N THR A 244 2.95 12.25 -7.40
CA THR A 244 1.65 12.93 -7.31
C THR A 244 0.64 12.36 -8.32
N ALA A 245 1.05 12.03 -9.55
CA ALA A 245 0.16 11.40 -10.52
C ALA A 245 -0.40 10.06 -10.02
N ARG A 246 0.46 9.19 -9.49
CA ARG A 246 0.04 7.89 -8.93
C ARG A 246 -0.81 8.04 -7.67
N ALA A 247 -0.54 9.05 -6.84
CA ALA A 247 -1.39 9.38 -5.70
C ALA A 247 -2.81 9.79 -6.13
N LEU A 248 -2.94 10.60 -7.19
CA LEU A 248 -4.24 11.04 -7.71
C LEU A 248 -5.00 9.92 -8.43
N PHE A 249 -4.31 9.06 -9.21
CA PHE A 249 -4.92 7.85 -9.79
C PHE A 249 -5.45 6.92 -8.71
N TYR A 250 -4.66 6.67 -7.66
CA TYR A 250 -5.12 5.90 -6.50
C TYR A 250 -6.35 6.54 -5.86
N PHE A 251 -6.31 7.85 -5.61
CA PHE A 251 -7.39 8.56 -4.94
C PHE A 251 -8.70 8.48 -5.73
N SER A 252 -8.61 8.68 -7.05
CA SER A 252 -9.74 8.53 -7.98
C SER A 252 -10.40 7.15 -7.84
N ILE A 253 -9.61 6.07 -7.89
CA ILE A 253 -10.14 4.70 -7.79
C ILE A 253 -10.67 4.40 -6.39
N ARG A 254 -9.91 4.74 -5.35
CA ARG A 254 -10.25 4.44 -3.94
C ARG A 254 -11.53 5.13 -3.51
N TYR A 255 -11.71 6.39 -3.88
CA TYR A 255 -12.79 7.26 -3.41
C TYR A 255 -13.84 7.57 -4.48
N GLY A 256 -13.72 6.99 -5.69
CA GLY A 256 -14.67 7.18 -6.79
C GLY A 256 -14.74 8.63 -7.25
N LYS A 257 -13.59 9.31 -7.34
CA LYS A 257 -13.51 10.71 -7.75
C LYS A 257 -12.96 10.80 -9.18
N GLN A 258 -13.54 11.71 -9.96
CA GLN A 258 -13.12 11.95 -11.34
C GLN A 258 -12.01 13.00 -11.39
N ILE A 259 -10.99 12.73 -12.18
CA ILE A 259 -9.93 13.68 -12.53
C ILE A 259 -10.38 14.43 -13.80
N PRO A 260 -10.32 15.76 -13.86
CA PRO A 260 -10.61 16.49 -15.09
C PRO A 260 -9.69 16.07 -16.24
N ASN A 261 -10.23 15.88 -17.44
CA ASN A 261 -9.48 15.34 -18.60
C ASN A 261 -8.15 16.06 -18.88
N ASP A 262 -8.13 17.40 -18.78
CA ASP A 262 -6.92 18.19 -19.05
C ASP A 262 -5.84 17.94 -18.00
N GLU A 263 -6.23 17.81 -16.73
CA GLU A 263 -5.32 17.45 -15.63
C GLU A 263 -4.88 15.98 -15.76
N GLU A 264 -5.80 15.05 -16.04
CA GLU A 264 -5.49 13.63 -16.25
C GLU A 264 -4.46 13.43 -17.37
N ALA A 265 -4.59 14.17 -18.49
CA ALA A 265 -3.63 14.11 -19.58
C ALA A 265 -2.21 14.49 -19.12
N VAL A 266 -2.08 15.53 -18.28
CA VAL A 266 -0.80 15.94 -17.70
C VAL A 266 -0.29 14.90 -16.72
N LEU A 267 -1.13 14.40 -15.81
CA LEU A 267 -0.73 13.39 -14.82
C LEU A 267 -0.26 12.08 -15.49
N ARG A 268 -0.88 11.68 -16.60
CA ARG A 268 -0.44 10.51 -17.38
C ARG A 268 0.93 10.73 -18.02
N GLN A 269 1.20 11.94 -18.49
CA GLN A 269 2.53 12.29 -18.99
C GLN A 269 3.55 12.25 -17.86
N TRP A 270 3.25 12.87 -16.72
CA TRP A 270 4.10 12.88 -15.53
C TRP A 270 4.42 11.49 -15.01
N ALA A 271 3.44 10.60 -14.92
CA ALA A 271 3.65 9.21 -14.49
C ALA A 271 4.59 8.41 -15.43
N LYS A 272 4.70 8.81 -16.70
CA LYS A 272 5.62 8.18 -17.68
C LYS A 272 7.01 8.79 -17.63
N GLU A 273 7.09 10.10 -17.41
CA GLU A 273 8.36 10.83 -17.30
C GLU A 273 9.10 10.52 -15.99
N ASP A 274 8.34 10.25 -14.93
CA ASP A 274 8.83 9.95 -13.58
C ASP A 274 8.26 8.60 -13.09
N PRO A 275 8.83 7.46 -13.54
CA PRO A 275 8.37 6.13 -13.14
C PRO A 275 8.66 5.83 -11.64
N PRO A 276 7.95 4.87 -11.01
CA PRO A 276 8.17 4.55 -9.60
C PRO A 276 9.63 4.19 -9.29
N ASP A 277 10.23 4.94 -8.38
CA ASP A 277 11.59 4.71 -7.91
C ASP A 277 11.64 3.88 -6.61
N ALA A 278 12.85 3.65 -6.10
CA ALA A 278 13.03 2.87 -4.88
C ALA A 278 12.45 3.57 -3.63
N GLY A 279 12.50 4.90 -3.57
CA GLY A 279 11.99 5.67 -2.44
C GLY A 279 10.47 5.64 -2.39
N GLU A 280 9.80 5.77 -3.53
CA GLU A 280 8.35 5.69 -3.61
C GLU A 280 7.84 4.28 -3.28
N LYS A 281 8.54 3.23 -3.75
CA LYS A 281 8.22 1.84 -3.40
C LYS A 281 8.39 1.56 -1.90
N ASP A 282 9.49 2.02 -1.28
CA ASP A 282 9.68 1.94 0.17
C ASP A 282 8.58 2.68 0.93
N ARG A 283 8.20 3.88 0.46
CA ARG A 283 7.10 4.64 1.02
C ARG A 283 5.79 3.86 0.97
N ASN A 284 5.47 3.22 -0.16
CA ASN A 284 4.28 2.37 -0.31
C ASN A 284 4.28 1.19 0.67
N ASP A 285 5.42 0.50 0.82
CA ASP A 285 5.60 -0.59 1.79
C ASP A 285 5.37 -0.11 3.23
N ARG A 286 5.89 1.07 3.58
CA ARG A 286 5.76 1.64 4.92
C ARG A 286 4.35 2.10 5.20
N ILE A 287 3.66 2.67 4.22
CA ILE A 287 2.25 3.04 4.32
C ILE A 287 1.36 1.82 4.59
N GLU A 288 1.60 0.70 3.92
CA GLU A 288 0.85 -0.55 4.17
C GLU A 288 0.92 -0.98 5.64
N ASN A 289 2.07 -0.78 6.29
CA ASN A 289 2.21 -1.09 7.72
C ASN A 289 1.32 -0.20 8.60
N PHE A 290 1.10 1.07 8.21
CA PHE A 290 0.29 2.01 8.99
C PHE A 290 -1.21 1.93 8.71
N GLN A 291 -1.61 1.83 7.44
CA GLN A 291 -3.03 1.89 7.04
C GLN A 291 -3.55 0.65 6.29
N HIS A 292 -2.74 -0.41 6.16
CA HIS A 292 -3.16 -1.75 5.70
C HIS A 292 -3.68 -1.86 4.26
N ASN A 293 -3.39 -0.87 3.41
CA ASN A 293 -3.57 -0.94 1.98
C ASN A 293 -2.38 -0.35 1.22
N ARG A 294 -2.30 -0.68 -0.07
CA ARG A 294 -1.22 -0.26 -0.99
C ARG A 294 -1.77 0.59 -2.13
N ASN A 295 -0.92 1.42 -2.71
CA ASN A 295 -1.22 2.10 -3.97
C ASN A 295 -0.80 1.20 -5.16
N PRO A 296 -1.77 0.66 -5.93
CA PRO A 296 -1.49 -0.26 -7.03
C PRO A 296 -0.76 0.39 -8.19
N PHE A 297 -0.79 1.71 -8.32
CA PHE A 297 -0.11 2.41 -9.41
C PHE A 297 1.40 2.58 -9.12
N ILE A 298 1.86 2.35 -7.89
CA ILE A 298 3.28 2.28 -7.52
C ILE A 298 3.83 0.87 -7.75
N ASP A 299 3.03 -0.14 -7.43
CA ASP A 299 3.39 -1.55 -7.61
C ASP A 299 3.30 -1.97 -9.08
N HIS A 300 2.26 -1.51 -9.78
CA HIS A 300 1.92 -1.80 -11.18
C HIS A 300 1.58 -0.51 -11.94
N PRO A 301 2.58 0.33 -12.30
CA PRO A 301 2.35 1.58 -13.02
C PRO A 301 1.65 1.38 -14.37
N GLU A 302 1.77 0.20 -14.98
CA GLU A 302 1.10 -0.16 -16.23
C GLU A 302 -0.43 -0.16 -16.12
N TYR A 303 -1.02 -0.25 -14.91
CA TYR A 303 -2.47 -0.16 -14.74
C TYR A 303 -3.02 1.20 -15.13
N ALA A 304 -2.21 2.26 -15.07
CA ALA A 304 -2.62 3.58 -15.55
C ALA A 304 -2.97 3.54 -17.05
N ASP A 305 -2.19 2.83 -17.88
CA ASP A 305 -2.45 2.66 -19.32
C ASP A 305 -3.54 1.62 -19.64
N GLN A 306 -4.03 0.89 -18.62
CA GLN A 306 -5.10 -0.10 -18.75
C GLN A 306 -6.49 0.46 -18.38
N ILE A 307 -6.56 1.68 -17.86
CA ILE A 307 -7.78 2.39 -17.49
C ILE A 307 -7.89 3.63 -18.37
N ALA A 308 -8.98 3.78 -19.12
CA ALA A 308 -9.16 4.89 -20.06
C ALA A 308 -9.52 6.25 -19.41
N ASP A 309 -10.13 6.24 -18.22
CA ASP A 309 -10.72 7.42 -17.57
C ASP A 309 -10.59 7.23 -16.06
N PHE A 310 -10.04 8.23 -15.34
CA PHE A 310 -9.83 8.20 -13.89
C PHE A 310 -10.95 8.90 -13.11
#